data_AF-I1R889-F1
#
_entry.id   AF-I1R889-F1
#
_cell.length_a   1.000
_cell.length_b   1.000
_cell.length_c   1.000
_cell.angle_alpha   90.00
_cell.angle_beta   90.00
_cell.angle_gamma   90.00
#
_symmetry.space_group_name_H-M   'P 1'
#
loop_
_entity.id
_entity.type
_entity.pdbx_description
1 polymer ?
#
loop_
_entity_poly.entity_id
_entity_poly.type
_entity_poly.pdbx_seq_one_letter_code
_entity_poly.pdbx_strand_id
1 'polypeptide(L)'
;LGFMLLALIWKFDFPPFMVLIIAILNDGTIMTISKDRVKPSPLPDSWKLAEIFTTGVVLGGYLAMMTVIFFWAAYKTDFFPRIFHVESLEKTAQDDFQKLASAVYLQVSTISQALIFVTRSRSWSFVERPGFLLVFAFLVAQLIATLIAVYADWAFTSIKGIGWGWAGIVWLYNLIFYFPLDIIKFLIRYALSGKAWDLVIEQRIAFTRKKDFGKEERELKWAHAQRTLHGLQPPDAKMFSEKAGYNELNQMAEEAKRRAEIARLRELHTLKGHVESVVKLKGLDIETIQQSYTV
;
A
#
# COMPACT_ATOMS: atom_id res chain seq x y z
N LEU A 1 3.63 10.35 -22.69
CA LEU A 1 3.11 9.06 -23.19
C LEU A 1 1.69 9.18 -23.74
N GLY A 2 0.71 9.66 -22.95
CA GLY A 2 -0.68 9.82 -23.42
C GLY A 2 -0.81 10.59 -24.73
N PHE A 3 -0.29 11.83 -24.80
CA PHE A 3 -0.33 12.63 -26.04
C PHE A 3 0.36 11.96 -27.24
N MET A 4 1.48 11.27 -27.01
CA MET A 4 2.17 10.52 -28.06
C MET A 4 1.30 9.38 -28.60
N LEU A 5 0.59 8.66 -27.74
CA LEU A 5 -0.34 7.61 -28.16
C LEU A 5 -1.52 8.18 -28.96
N LEU A 6 -2.05 9.34 -28.55
CA LEU A 6 -3.11 10.03 -29.29
C LEU A 6 -2.65 10.44 -30.71
N ALA A 7 -1.45 11.00 -30.82
CA ALA A 7 -0.85 11.38 -32.09
C ALA A 7 -0.59 10.15 -32.99
N LEU A 8 -0.10 9.04 -32.44
CA LEU A 8 0.19 7.84 -33.24
C LEU A 8 -1.08 7.11 -33.70
N ILE A 9 -2.09 6.97 -32.84
CA ILE A 9 -3.28 6.16 -33.13
C ILE A 9 -4.30 6.95 -33.94
N TRP A 10 -4.53 8.21 -33.61
CA TRP A 10 -5.59 9.03 -34.21
C TRP A 10 -5.09 10.24 -35.01
N LYS A 11 -3.77 10.43 -35.14
CA LYS A 11 -3.18 11.64 -35.74
C LYS A 11 -3.74 12.92 -35.09
N PHE A 12 -3.98 12.83 -33.78
CA PHE A 12 -4.52 13.93 -32.99
C PHE A 12 -3.34 14.78 -32.49
N ASP A 13 -3.18 15.96 -33.07
CA ASP A 13 -2.16 16.92 -32.66
C ASP A 13 -2.69 17.79 -31.51
N PHE A 14 -2.24 17.47 -30.30
CA PHE A 14 -2.61 18.25 -29.12
C PHE A 14 -1.84 19.58 -29.09
N PRO A 15 -2.51 20.73 -28.85
CA PRO A 15 -1.86 22.04 -28.87
C PRO A 15 -0.70 22.14 -27.83
N PRO A 16 0.54 22.43 -28.26
CA PRO A 16 1.70 22.50 -27.35
C PRO A 16 1.53 23.52 -26.22
N PHE A 17 0.81 24.63 -26.50
CA PHE A 17 0.53 25.65 -25.50
C PHE A 17 -0.27 25.10 -24.32
N MET A 18 -1.18 24.15 -24.52
CA MET A 18 -1.89 23.53 -23.41
C MET A 18 -0.99 22.64 -22.56
N VAL A 19 -0.03 21.96 -23.18
CA VAL A 19 1.00 21.22 -22.42
C VAL A 19 1.81 22.18 -21.55
N LEU A 20 2.13 23.37 -22.06
CA LEU A 20 2.81 24.41 -21.30
C LEU A 20 1.98 24.86 -20.09
N ILE A 21 0.67 25.10 -20.25
CA ILE A 21 -0.20 25.47 -19.13
C ILE A 21 -0.25 24.34 -18.08
N ILE A 22 -0.38 23.08 -18.52
CA ILE A 22 -0.34 21.92 -17.60
C ILE A 22 0.97 21.92 -16.81
N ALA A 23 2.11 22.13 -17.48
CA ALA A 23 3.42 22.16 -16.84
C ALA A 23 3.52 23.28 -15.79
N ILE A 24 3.12 24.50 -16.14
CA ILE A 24 3.16 25.65 -15.22
C ILE A 24 2.27 25.42 -14.00
N LEU A 25 1.04 24.95 -14.19
CA LEU A 25 0.12 24.67 -13.09
C LEU A 25 0.65 23.55 -12.19
N ASN A 26 1.24 22.50 -12.79
CA ASN A 26 1.83 21.41 -12.04
C ASN A 26 3.05 21.86 -11.22
N ASP A 27 3.98 22.61 -11.81
CA ASP A 27 5.16 23.12 -11.11
C ASP A 27 4.79 24.03 -9.93
N GLY A 28 3.78 24.90 -10.14
CA GLY A 28 3.23 25.73 -9.06
C GLY A 28 2.69 24.90 -7.88
N THR A 29 1.98 23.80 -8.17
CA THR A 29 1.49 22.90 -7.11
C THR A 29 2.60 22.08 -6.46
N ILE A 30 3.63 21.66 -7.22
CA ILE A 30 4.75 20.84 -6.73
C ILE A 30 5.56 21.59 -5.67
N MET A 31 5.66 22.92 -5.75
CA MET A 31 6.33 23.72 -4.72
C MET A 31 5.75 23.48 -3.32
N THR A 32 4.45 23.19 -3.22
CA THR A 32 3.77 22.92 -1.94
C THR A 32 4.12 21.56 -1.33
N ILE A 33 4.62 20.61 -2.13
CA ILE A 33 5.05 19.28 -1.67
C ILE A 33 6.19 19.40 -0.65
N SER A 34 7.08 20.39 -0.84
CA SER A 34 8.20 20.64 0.08
C SER A 34 7.76 21.02 1.50
N LYS A 35 6.54 21.55 1.65
CA LYS A 35 5.95 21.97 2.94
C LYS A 35 5.00 20.91 3.48
N ASP A 36 4.85 19.79 2.80
CA ASP A 36 3.85 18.80 3.14
C ASP A 36 4.33 17.85 4.25
N ARG A 37 3.42 17.51 5.17
CA ARG A 37 3.70 16.66 6.33
C ARG A 37 3.33 15.22 6.03
N VAL A 38 4.33 14.41 5.65
CA VAL A 38 4.19 12.96 5.45
C VAL A 38 4.64 12.18 6.68
N LYS A 39 4.03 11.02 6.93
CA LYS A 39 4.45 10.13 8.03
C LYS A 39 5.80 9.49 7.67
N PRO A 40 6.81 9.51 8.56
CA PRO A 40 8.09 8.86 8.31
C PRO A 40 7.91 7.33 8.26
N SER A 41 8.81 6.66 7.53
CA SER A 41 8.87 5.19 7.50
C SER A 41 9.26 4.65 8.88
N PRO A 42 8.61 3.59 9.39
CA PRO A 42 8.97 2.97 10.66
C PRO A 42 10.26 2.13 10.58
N LEU A 43 10.70 1.79 9.37
CA LEU A 43 11.90 1.02 9.09
C LEU A 43 12.89 1.89 8.29
N PRO A 44 14.21 1.68 8.46
CA PRO A 44 15.21 2.37 7.66
C PRO A 44 14.97 2.06 6.18
N ASP A 45 14.71 3.10 5.39
CA ASP A 45 14.47 3.01 3.96
C ASP A 45 15.77 3.41 3.24
N SER A 46 16.25 2.56 2.34
CA SER A 46 17.37 2.90 1.45
C SER A 46 16.82 3.50 0.16
N TRP A 47 17.56 4.39 -0.48
CA TRP A 47 17.10 5.05 -1.70
C TRP A 47 17.08 4.08 -2.89
N LYS A 48 16.00 3.32 -3.01
CA LYS A 48 15.78 2.33 -4.06
C LYS A 48 15.19 2.99 -5.30
N LEU A 49 16.07 3.64 -6.08
CA LEU A 49 15.70 4.31 -7.33
C LEU A 49 14.90 3.41 -8.28
N ALA A 50 15.30 2.15 -8.43
CA ALA A 50 14.59 1.19 -9.29
C ALA A 50 13.12 1.02 -8.87
N GLU A 51 12.85 0.92 -7.57
CA GLU A 51 11.50 0.75 -7.03
C GLU A 51 10.62 1.99 -7.30
N ILE A 52 11.21 3.18 -7.15
CA ILE A 52 10.55 4.46 -7.43
C ILE A 52 10.25 4.60 -8.93
N PHE A 53 11.22 4.30 -9.80
CA PHE A 53 11.05 4.37 -11.25
C PHE A 53 10.02 3.36 -11.74
N THR A 54 10.06 2.12 -11.28
CA THR A 54 9.05 1.10 -11.65
C THR A 54 7.65 1.56 -11.25
N THR A 55 7.49 2.08 -10.03
CA THR A 55 6.20 2.60 -9.57
C THR A 55 5.73 3.79 -10.43
N GLY A 56 6.63 4.72 -10.75
CA GLY A 56 6.33 5.88 -11.60
C GLY A 56 5.93 5.48 -13.02
N VAL A 57 6.63 4.54 -13.64
CA VAL A 57 6.34 4.06 -15.01
C VAL A 57 4.98 3.37 -15.06
N VAL A 58 4.65 2.51 -14.10
CA VAL A 58 3.37 1.80 -14.09
C VAL A 58 2.20 2.76 -13.85
N LEU A 59 2.31 3.66 -12.87
CA LEU A 59 1.28 4.67 -12.62
C LEU A 59 1.12 5.62 -13.81
N GLY A 60 2.23 6.09 -14.41
CA GLY A 60 2.20 6.92 -15.60
C GLY A 60 1.63 6.21 -16.84
N GLY A 61 1.92 4.91 -16.99
CA GLY A 61 1.34 4.06 -18.03
C GLY A 61 -0.17 3.90 -17.87
N TYR A 62 -0.64 3.68 -16.65
CA TYR A 62 -2.08 3.63 -16.35
C TYR A 62 -2.76 4.98 -16.69
N LEU A 63 -2.18 6.10 -16.29
CA LEU A 63 -2.73 7.42 -16.60
C LEU A 63 -2.81 7.66 -18.12
N ALA A 64 -1.76 7.31 -18.86
CA ALA A 64 -1.76 7.41 -20.31
C ALA A 64 -2.85 6.54 -20.95
N MET A 65 -3.04 5.32 -20.45
CA MET A 65 -4.11 4.43 -20.90
C MET A 65 -5.50 5.01 -20.62
N MET A 66 -5.72 5.62 -19.45
CA MET A 66 -6.99 6.25 -19.12
C MET A 66 -7.29 7.48 -19.97
N THR A 67 -6.27 8.26 -20.35
CA THR A 67 -6.44 9.35 -21.33
C THR A 67 -6.80 8.81 -22.72
N VAL A 68 -6.18 7.71 -23.15
CA VAL A 68 -6.50 7.06 -24.43
C VAL A 68 -7.93 6.51 -24.44
N ILE A 69 -8.36 5.85 -23.36
CA ILE A 69 -9.74 5.34 -23.23
C ILE A 69 -10.74 6.50 -23.23
N PHE A 70 -10.45 7.58 -22.50
CA PHE A 70 -11.29 8.78 -22.49
C PHE A 70 -11.43 9.37 -23.89
N PHE A 71 -10.32 9.55 -24.60
CA PHE A 71 -10.31 10.06 -25.96
C PHE A 71 -11.11 9.17 -26.91
N TRP A 72 -10.87 7.85 -26.87
CA TRP A 72 -11.61 6.89 -27.67
C TRP A 72 -13.12 6.95 -27.39
N ALA A 73 -13.50 6.98 -26.11
CA ALA A 73 -14.90 7.06 -25.71
C ALA A 73 -15.58 8.37 -26.15
N ALA A 74 -14.86 9.50 -26.15
CA ALA A 74 -15.39 10.80 -26.57
C ALA A 74 -15.39 11.00 -28.09
N TYR A 75 -14.41 10.45 -28.81
CA TYR A 75 -14.19 10.71 -30.24
C TYR A 75 -14.81 9.65 -31.16
N LYS A 76 -14.86 8.39 -30.72
CA LYS A 76 -15.33 7.25 -31.55
C LYS A 76 -16.69 6.70 -31.15
N THR A 77 -17.17 6.99 -29.94
CA THR A 77 -18.40 6.39 -29.43
C THR A 77 -19.35 7.47 -28.95
N ASP A 78 -20.65 7.20 -29.03
CA ASP A 78 -21.69 8.08 -28.47
C ASP A 78 -21.92 7.83 -26.97
N PHE A 79 -20.94 7.29 -26.25
CA PHE A 79 -21.09 6.92 -24.84
C PHE A 79 -21.49 8.14 -23.98
N PHE A 80 -20.74 9.24 -24.08
CA PHE A 80 -21.00 10.43 -23.29
C PHE A 80 -22.28 11.17 -23.71
N PRO A 81 -22.54 11.42 -25.01
CA PRO A 81 -23.81 12.02 -25.45
C PRO A 81 -25.04 11.20 -25.06
N ARG A 82 -24.98 9.86 -25.14
CA ARG A 82 -26.11 8.99 -24.82
C ARG A 82 -26.47 8.97 -23.34
N ILE A 83 -25.47 9.05 -22.47
CA ILE A 83 -25.68 8.96 -21.01
C ILE A 83 -25.99 10.34 -20.43
N PHE A 84 -25.23 11.35 -20.83
CA PHE A 84 -25.27 12.69 -20.22
C PHE A 84 -26.01 13.73 -21.05
N HIS A 85 -26.54 13.36 -22.23
CA HIS A 85 -27.31 14.25 -23.12
C HIS A 85 -26.55 15.54 -23.49
N VAL A 86 -25.23 15.43 -23.68
CA VAL A 86 -24.35 16.54 -24.08
C VAL A 86 -24.10 16.55 -25.59
N GLU A 87 -23.66 17.69 -26.13
CA GLU A 87 -23.25 17.83 -27.53
C GLU A 87 -22.23 16.73 -27.90
N SER A 88 -22.44 16.04 -29.03
CA SER A 88 -21.46 15.07 -29.51
C SER A 88 -20.21 15.78 -30.02
N LEU A 89 -19.05 15.19 -29.74
CA LEU A 89 -17.75 15.66 -30.22
C LEU A 89 -17.28 14.82 -31.42
N GLU A 90 -18.24 14.37 -32.25
CA GLU A 90 -17.97 13.47 -33.36
C GLU A 90 -17.24 14.19 -34.50
N LYS A 91 -16.59 13.39 -35.36
CA LYS A 91 -15.66 13.71 -36.45
C LYS A 91 -16.10 14.74 -37.51
N THR A 92 -17.26 15.38 -37.36
CA THR A 92 -17.94 16.07 -38.46
C THR A 92 -17.51 17.53 -38.58
N ALA A 93 -17.11 18.21 -37.50
CA ALA A 93 -16.66 19.61 -37.56
C ALA A 93 -15.27 19.85 -36.93
N GLN A 94 -14.54 20.83 -37.49
CA GLN A 94 -13.24 21.26 -36.96
C GLN A 94 -13.36 21.83 -35.53
N ASP A 95 -14.49 22.46 -35.22
CA ASP A 95 -14.83 22.95 -33.88
C ASP A 95 -14.88 21.83 -32.83
N ASP A 96 -15.29 20.61 -33.22
CA ASP A 96 -15.41 19.48 -32.30
C ASP A 96 -14.03 18.96 -31.89
N PHE A 97 -13.04 19.05 -32.78
CA PHE A 97 -11.65 18.74 -32.47
C PHE A 97 -11.06 19.71 -31.44
N GLN A 98 -11.36 20.99 -31.56
CA GLN A 98 -10.90 22.03 -30.63
C GLN A 98 -11.54 21.87 -29.24
N LYS A 99 -12.84 21.56 -29.20
CA LYS A 99 -13.56 21.22 -27.96
C LYS A 99 -12.99 19.95 -27.33
N LEU A 100 -12.71 18.91 -28.11
CA LEU A 100 -12.10 17.67 -27.63
C LEU A 100 -10.72 17.90 -27.03
N ALA A 101 -9.90 18.78 -27.61
CA ALA A 101 -8.63 19.18 -27.04
C ALA A 101 -8.80 19.81 -25.65
N SER A 102 -9.80 20.67 -25.44
CA SER A 102 -10.15 21.23 -24.12
C SER A 102 -10.56 20.15 -23.12
N ALA A 103 -11.34 19.15 -23.55
CA ALA A 103 -11.73 18.01 -22.71
C ALA A 103 -10.52 17.21 -22.24
N VAL A 104 -9.63 16.85 -23.19
CA VAL A 104 -8.40 16.10 -22.90
C VAL A 104 -7.46 16.90 -22.02
N TYR A 105 -7.33 18.21 -22.27
CA TYR A 105 -6.55 19.12 -21.43
C TYR A 105 -7.03 19.07 -19.98
N LEU A 106 -8.34 19.24 -19.75
CA LEU A 106 -8.91 19.20 -18.41
C LEU A 106 -8.71 17.82 -17.77
N GLN A 107 -8.93 16.75 -18.54
CA GLN A 107 -8.78 15.37 -18.09
C GLN A 107 -7.36 15.12 -17.57
N VAL A 108 -6.36 15.42 -18.41
CA VAL A 108 -4.95 15.22 -18.11
C VAL A 108 -4.49 16.13 -16.98
N SER A 109 -4.92 17.40 -16.95
CA SER A 109 -4.57 18.35 -15.89
C SER A 109 -5.04 17.88 -14.52
N THR A 110 -6.33 17.52 -14.39
CA THR A 110 -6.89 17.07 -13.11
C THR A 110 -6.27 15.77 -12.62
N ILE A 111 -6.13 14.76 -13.50
CA ILE A 111 -5.58 13.47 -13.07
C ILE A 111 -4.09 13.53 -12.74
N SER A 112 -3.32 14.35 -13.47
CA SER A 112 -1.87 14.52 -13.22
C SER A 112 -1.63 15.19 -11.87
N GLN A 113 -2.42 16.19 -11.51
CA GLN A 113 -2.32 16.81 -10.18
C GLN A 113 -2.86 15.90 -9.08
N ALA A 114 -3.96 15.18 -9.34
CA ALA A 114 -4.52 14.24 -8.38
C ALA A 114 -3.53 13.12 -8.02
N LEU A 115 -2.66 12.71 -8.97
CA LEU A 115 -1.61 11.72 -8.74
C LEU A 115 -0.72 12.08 -7.53
N ILE A 116 -0.50 13.36 -7.23
CA ILE A 116 0.29 13.81 -6.08
C ILE A 116 -0.28 13.26 -4.77
N PHE A 117 -1.61 13.18 -4.64
CA PHE A 117 -2.26 12.61 -3.45
C PHE A 117 -2.04 11.10 -3.31
N VAL A 118 -1.89 10.39 -4.43
CA VAL A 118 -1.63 8.94 -4.44
C VAL A 118 -0.16 8.65 -4.11
N THR A 119 0.77 9.40 -4.71
CA THR A 119 2.21 9.16 -4.55
C THR A 119 2.72 9.59 -3.19
N ARG A 120 2.12 10.60 -2.58
CA ARG A 120 2.48 11.02 -1.22
C ARG A 120 2.02 10.06 -0.13
N SER A 121 0.92 9.34 -0.36
CA SER A 121 0.26 8.56 0.67
C SER A 121 0.81 7.15 0.73
N ARG A 122 1.20 6.70 1.93
CA ARG A 122 1.67 5.32 2.14
C ARG A 122 0.49 4.37 2.27
N SER A 123 -0.62 4.79 2.87
CA SER A 123 -1.89 4.07 2.88
C SER A 123 -2.80 4.56 1.75
N TRP A 124 -4.12 4.41 1.91
CA TRP A 124 -5.13 4.96 1.02
C TRP A 124 -5.03 6.49 1.01
N SER A 125 -5.10 7.11 -0.16
CA SER A 125 -4.95 8.56 -0.33
C SER A 125 -6.03 9.34 0.42
N PHE A 126 -7.23 8.77 0.56
CA PHE A 126 -8.34 9.37 1.30
C PHE A 126 -8.19 9.33 2.83
N VAL A 127 -7.42 8.37 3.34
CA VAL A 127 -7.23 8.19 4.80
C VAL A 127 -6.13 9.09 5.31
N GLU A 128 -5.07 9.29 4.51
CA GLU A 128 -3.97 10.18 4.86
C GLU A 128 -4.29 11.61 4.46
N ARG A 129 -4.71 12.41 5.45
CA ARG A 129 -5.05 13.82 5.24
C ARG A 129 -3.86 14.58 4.61
N PRO A 130 -4.01 15.13 3.39
CA PRO A 130 -2.99 15.98 2.79
C PRO A 130 -2.84 17.29 3.57
N GLY A 131 -1.66 17.93 3.46
CA GLY A 131 -1.46 19.26 4.02
C GLY A 131 -2.45 20.26 3.45
N PHE A 132 -2.94 21.18 4.28
CA PHE A 132 -3.91 22.20 3.86
C PHE A 132 -3.42 23.02 2.66
N LEU A 133 -2.11 23.33 2.61
CA LEU A 133 -1.49 24.05 1.50
C LEU A 133 -1.56 23.28 0.18
N LEU A 134 -1.36 21.95 0.20
CA LEU A 134 -1.43 21.12 -0.99
C LEU A 134 -2.86 21.08 -1.55
N VAL A 135 -3.86 20.90 -0.68
CA VAL A 135 -5.28 20.91 -1.08
C VAL A 135 -5.66 22.26 -1.64
N PHE A 136 -5.28 23.35 -0.96
CA PHE A 136 -5.56 24.69 -1.43
C PHE A 136 -4.93 24.96 -2.81
N ALA A 137 -3.66 24.60 -2.99
CA ALA A 137 -2.98 24.74 -4.28
C ALA A 137 -3.62 23.90 -5.38
N PHE A 138 -4.02 22.66 -5.08
CA PHE A 138 -4.78 21.81 -6.01
C PHE A 138 -6.10 22.48 -6.40
N LEU A 139 -6.89 22.96 -5.44
CA LEU A 139 -8.18 23.60 -5.73
C LEU A 139 -8.02 24.86 -6.59
N VAL A 140 -7.03 25.70 -6.30
CA VAL A 140 -6.76 26.91 -7.10
C VAL A 140 -6.30 26.55 -8.51
N ALA A 141 -5.34 25.63 -8.65
CA ALA A 141 -4.84 25.22 -9.96
C ALA A 141 -5.93 24.54 -10.79
N GLN A 142 -6.76 23.70 -10.19
CA GLN A 142 -7.89 23.06 -10.87
C GLN A 142 -9.02 24.02 -11.20
N LEU A 143 -9.29 25.03 -10.35
CA LEU A 143 -10.23 26.09 -10.69
C LEU A 143 -9.75 26.84 -11.93
N ILE A 144 -8.47 27.22 -12.00
CA ILE A 144 -7.91 27.87 -13.19
C ILE A 144 -7.99 26.94 -14.41
N ALA A 145 -7.62 25.67 -14.27
CA ALA A 145 -7.68 24.70 -15.37
C ALA A 145 -9.11 24.50 -15.90
N THR A 146 -10.10 24.39 -15.02
CA THR A 146 -11.51 24.28 -15.42
C THR A 146 -12.01 25.52 -16.13
N LEU A 147 -11.70 26.73 -15.63
CA LEU A 147 -12.08 27.97 -16.29
C LEU A 147 -11.48 28.09 -17.68
N ILE A 148 -10.21 27.70 -17.85
CA ILE A 148 -9.56 27.64 -19.18
C ILE A 148 -10.29 26.63 -20.07
N ALA A 149 -10.57 25.41 -19.59
CA ALA A 149 -11.23 24.40 -20.41
C ALA A 149 -12.66 24.79 -20.83
N VAL A 150 -13.38 25.51 -19.96
CA VAL A 150 -14.78 25.90 -20.20
C VAL A 150 -14.88 27.13 -21.08
N TYR A 151 -14.02 28.13 -20.89
CA TYR A 151 -14.19 29.46 -21.50
C TYR A 151 -13.11 29.87 -22.50
N ALA A 152 -12.00 29.13 -22.63
CA ALA A 152 -10.94 29.54 -23.55
C ALA A 152 -11.43 29.47 -25.01
N ASP A 153 -11.39 30.62 -25.68
CA ASP A 153 -11.55 30.73 -27.13
C ASP A 153 -10.33 31.48 -27.67
N TRP A 154 -9.32 30.71 -28.06
CA TRP A 154 -8.02 31.24 -28.45
C TRP A 154 -7.71 30.81 -29.88
N ALA A 155 -7.90 31.73 -30.82
CA ALA A 155 -7.63 31.53 -32.24
C ALA A 155 -6.20 31.07 -32.53
N PHE A 156 -5.21 31.52 -31.75
CA PHE A 156 -3.81 31.11 -31.90
C PHE A 156 -3.55 29.65 -31.50
N THR A 157 -4.35 29.08 -30.58
CA THR A 157 -4.11 27.74 -30.04
C THR A 157 -5.07 26.68 -30.57
N SER A 158 -5.99 27.04 -31.47
CA SER A 158 -7.04 26.15 -32.00
C SER A 158 -7.82 25.44 -30.88
N ILE A 159 -8.24 26.21 -29.87
CA ILE A 159 -8.94 25.69 -28.70
C ILE A 159 -10.20 26.48 -28.50
N LYS A 160 -11.28 25.74 -28.22
CA LYS A 160 -12.61 26.24 -27.99
C LYS A 160 -13.14 25.70 -26.68
N GLY A 161 -13.82 26.56 -25.94
CA GLY A 161 -14.43 26.23 -24.67
C GLY A 161 -15.44 25.09 -24.83
N ILE A 162 -15.32 24.06 -23.99
CA ILE A 162 -16.18 22.87 -24.06
C ILE A 162 -17.49 23.03 -23.28
N GLY A 163 -17.60 24.07 -22.45
CA GLY A 163 -18.75 24.31 -21.58
C GLY A 163 -18.75 23.48 -20.28
N TRP A 164 -19.63 23.86 -19.35
CA TRP A 164 -19.71 23.26 -18.02
C TRP A 164 -20.23 21.82 -18.00
N GLY A 165 -21.11 21.45 -18.93
CA GLY A 165 -21.66 20.10 -19.01
C GLY A 165 -20.57 19.06 -19.22
N TRP A 166 -19.75 19.27 -20.24
CA TRP A 166 -18.58 18.44 -20.51
C TRP A 166 -17.50 18.52 -19.42
N ALA A 167 -17.25 19.71 -18.85
CA ALA A 167 -16.31 19.83 -17.75
C ALA A 167 -16.72 18.96 -16.54
N GLY A 168 -18.00 18.92 -16.19
CA GLY A 168 -18.53 18.06 -15.13
C GLY A 168 -18.33 16.57 -15.42
N ILE A 169 -18.54 16.14 -16.68
CA ILE A 169 -18.30 14.76 -17.11
C ILE A 169 -16.81 14.40 -16.97
N VAL A 170 -15.90 15.28 -17.37
CA VAL A 170 -14.45 15.07 -17.23
C VAL A 170 -14.05 14.93 -15.76
N TRP A 171 -14.61 15.77 -14.88
CA TRP A 171 -14.40 15.65 -13.44
C TRP A 171 -14.89 14.31 -12.90
N LEU A 172 -16.11 13.90 -13.28
CA LEU A 172 -16.67 12.63 -12.84
C LEU A 172 -15.83 11.45 -13.32
N TYR A 173 -15.40 11.47 -14.59
CA TYR A 173 -14.49 10.48 -15.15
C TYR A 173 -13.20 10.38 -14.32
N ASN A 174 -12.55 11.51 -14.07
CA ASN A 174 -11.32 11.54 -13.28
C ASN A 174 -11.52 11.06 -11.84
N LEU A 175 -12.64 11.41 -11.21
CA LEU A 175 -12.97 10.96 -9.86
C LEU A 175 -13.11 9.44 -9.81
N ILE A 176 -13.80 8.83 -10.78
CA ILE A 176 -13.99 7.38 -10.86
C ILE A 176 -12.65 6.68 -11.09
N PHE A 177 -11.86 7.13 -12.07
CA PHE A 177 -10.60 6.50 -12.45
C PHE A 177 -9.42 6.84 -11.51
N TYR A 178 -9.64 7.73 -10.55
CA TYR A 178 -8.71 8.00 -9.47
C TYR A 178 -8.65 6.88 -8.43
N PHE A 179 -9.79 6.28 -8.05
CA PHE A 179 -9.82 5.21 -7.03
C PHE A 179 -8.92 4.01 -7.33
N PRO A 180 -8.88 3.47 -8.58
CA PRO A 180 -8.00 2.35 -8.91
C PRO A 180 -6.50 2.65 -8.79
N LEU A 181 -6.08 3.92 -8.81
CA LEU A 181 -4.65 4.27 -8.66
C LEU A 181 -4.09 3.79 -7.31
N ASP A 182 -4.88 3.87 -6.24
CA ASP A 182 -4.47 3.39 -4.93
C ASP A 182 -4.31 1.86 -4.91
N ILE A 183 -5.20 1.15 -5.59
CA ILE A 183 -5.13 -0.32 -5.72
C ILE A 183 -3.84 -0.71 -6.47
N ILE A 184 -3.57 -0.07 -7.60
CA ILE A 184 -2.37 -0.29 -8.41
C ILE A 184 -1.12 0.01 -7.59
N LYS A 185 -1.11 1.12 -6.84
CA LYS A 185 -0.02 1.50 -5.93
C LYS A 185 0.27 0.41 -4.89
N PHE A 186 -0.75 -0.22 -4.31
CA PHE A 186 -0.54 -1.32 -3.35
C PHE A 186 -0.04 -2.59 -4.02
N LEU A 187 -0.57 -2.94 -5.19
CA LEU A 187 -0.12 -4.10 -5.97
C LEU A 187 1.36 -3.99 -6.34
N ILE A 188 1.79 -2.82 -6.80
CA ILE A 188 3.20 -2.57 -7.15
C ILE A 188 4.10 -2.72 -5.93
N ARG A 189 3.73 -2.09 -4.81
CA ARG A 189 4.53 -2.19 -3.57
C ARG A 189 4.57 -3.61 -3.02
N TYR A 190 3.48 -4.35 -3.11
CA TYR A 190 3.46 -5.75 -2.73
C TYR A 190 4.39 -6.60 -3.61
N ALA A 191 4.33 -6.40 -4.94
CA ALA A 191 5.19 -7.09 -5.90
C ALA A 191 6.68 -6.76 -5.69
N LEU A 192 6.99 -5.51 -5.39
CA LEU A 192 8.37 -5.05 -5.16
C LEU A 192 8.90 -5.43 -3.76
N SER A 193 8.03 -5.67 -2.78
CA SER A 193 8.44 -6.09 -1.42
C SER A 193 9.08 -7.47 -1.34
N GLY A 194 9.16 -8.22 -2.44
CA GLY A 194 9.73 -9.58 -2.47
C GLY A 194 8.81 -10.65 -1.91
N LYS A 195 7.85 -10.31 -1.04
CA LYS A 195 6.90 -11.26 -0.42
C LYS A 195 6.12 -12.09 -1.44
N ALA A 196 5.77 -11.49 -2.59
CA ALA A 196 5.10 -12.20 -3.67
C ALA A 196 6.00 -13.29 -4.29
N TRP A 197 7.28 -12.99 -4.45
CA TRP A 197 8.27 -13.95 -4.95
C TRP A 197 8.60 -14.99 -3.90
N ASP A 198 8.77 -14.60 -2.63
CA ASP A 198 9.03 -15.51 -1.52
C ASP A 198 7.89 -16.52 -1.36
N LEU A 199 6.62 -16.09 -1.39
CA LEU A 199 5.47 -17.02 -1.30
C LEU A 199 5.39 -17.99 -2.48
N VAL A 200 5.70 -17.54 -3.70
CA VAL A 200 5.68 -18.40 -4.90
C VAL A 200 6.86 -19.35 -4.92
N ILE A 201 8.05 -18.90 -4.51
CA ILE A 201 9.26 -19.71 -4.39
C ILE A 201 9.09 -20.72 -3.25
N GLU A 202 8.61 -20.29 -2.09
CA GLU A 202 8.36 -21.13 -0.92
C GLU A 202 7.25 -22.15 -1.21
N GLN A 203 6.18 -21.79 -1.92
CA GLN A 203 5.22 -22.80 -2.42
C GLN A 203 5.88 -23.81 -3.36
N ARG A 204 6.66 -23.36 -4.35
CA ARG A 204 7.35 -24.27 -5.28
C ARG A 204 8.37 -25.16 -4.57
N ILE A 205 9.09 -24.65 -3.59
CA ILE A 205 10.02 -25.39 -2.73
C ILE A 205 9.25 -26.33 -1.80
N ALA A 206 8.11 -25.94 -1.24
CA ALA A 206 7.28 -26.79 -0.39
C ALA A 206 6.65 -27.95 -1.17
N PHE A 207 6.36 -27.79 -2.46
CA PHE A 207 5.91 -28.87 -3.34
C PHE A 207 7.06 -29.80 -3.77
N THR A 208 8.28 -29.31 -3.90
CA THR A 208 9.46 -30.11 -4.31
C THR A 208 10.24 -30.72 -3.14
N ARG A 209 10.17 -30.12 -1.94
CA ARG A 209 10.84 -30.54 -0.70
C ARG A 209 9.89 -31.25 0.28
N LYS A 210 8.77 -31.79 -0.19
CA LYS A 210 7.80 -32.54 0.63
C LYS A 210 8.22 -33.99 0.93
N LYS A 211 9.53 -34.25 1.08
CA LYS A 211 10.04 -35.57 1.47
C LYS A 211 10.32 -35.70 2.96
N ASP A 212 10.55 -34.58 3.67
CA ASP A 212 10.92 -34.57 5.10
C ASP A 212 10.14 -33.53 5.92
N PHE A 213 8.81 -33.51 5.79
CA PHE A 213 7.98 -32.64 6.63
C PHE A 213 8.13 -33.07 8.12
N GLY A 214 8.54 -32.14 8.97
CA GLY A 214 8.64 -32.34 10.43
C GLY A 214 9.86 -33.14 10.91
N LYS A 215 10.91 -33.31 10.10
CA LYS A 215 12.18 -33.89 10.57
C LYS A 215 12.93 -32.90 11.48
N GLU A 216 13.09 -31.66 11.03
CA GLU A 216 13.74 -30.61 11.81
C GLU A 216 12.96 -30.29 13.11
N GLU A 217 11.63 -30.24 13.07
CA GLU A 217 10.83 -30.05 14.29
C GLU A 217 10.94 -31.23 15.28
N ARG A 218 11.08 -32.47 14.79
CA ARG A 218 11.30 -33.64 15.64
C ARG A 218 12.70 -33.66 16.22
N GLU A 219 13.72 -33.28 15.45
CA GLU A 219 15.10 -33.15 15.90
C GLU A 219 15.24 -32.02 16.94
N LEU A 220 14.56 -30.89 16.74
CA LEU A 220 14.50 -29.80 17.71
C LEU A 220 13.79 -30.21 19.01
N LYS A 221 12.64 -30.90 18.91
CA LYS A 221 11.94 -31.44 20.09
C LYS A 221 12.78 -32.50 20.83
N TRP A 222 13.49 -33.36 20.09
CA TRP A 222 14.40 -34.35 20.67
C TRP A 222 15.58 -33.67 21.37
N ALA A 223 16.25 -32.71 20.73
CA ALA A 223 17.36 -31.96 21.32
C ALA A 223 16.90 -31.14 22.55
N HIS A 224 15.69 -30.56 22.51
CA HIS A 224 15.11 -29.85 23.64
C HIS A 224 14.81 -30.80 24.80
N ALA A 225 14.20 -31.96 24.54
CA ALA A 225 13.95 -32.99 25.55
C ALA A 225 15.25 -33.50 26.18
N GLN A 226 16.28 -33.76 25.35
CA GLN A 226 17.60 -34.22 25.80
C GLN A 226 18.30 -33.18 26.70
N ARG A 227 18.19 -31.89 26.38
CA ARG A 227 18.73 -30.78 27.19
C ARG A 227 17.99 -30.60 28.51
N THR A 228 16.66 -30.69 28.51
CA THR A 228 15.87 -30.62 29.76
C THR A 228 16.13 -31.80 30.69
N LEU A 229 16.50 -32.97 30.15
CA LEU A 229 16.84 -34.17 30.92
C LEU A 229 18.19 -34.03 31.64
N HIS A 230 19.10 -33.21 31.11
CA HIS A 230 20.41 -32.92 31.70
C HIS A 230 20.43 -31.64 32.56
N GLY A 231 19.26 -31.06 32.88
CA GLY A 231 19.15 -29.90 33.79
C GLY A 231 19.74 -28.59 33.24
N LEU A 232 20.14 -28.54 31.97
CA LEU A 232 20.67 -27.33 31.33
C LEU A 232 19.52 -26.50 30.77
N GLN A 233 19.13 -25.48 31.53
CA GLN A 233 18.16 -24.48 31.07
C GLN A 233 18.83 -23.60 30.00
N PRO A 234 18.16 -23.30 28.87
CA PRO A 234 18.73 -22.39 27.88
C PRO A 234 18.89 -20.99 28.50
N PRO A 235 19.92 -20.23 28.11
CA PRO A 235 20.01 -18.83 28.49
C PRO A 235 18.77 -18.10 27.94
N ASP A 236 18.02 -17.44 28.83
CA ASP A 236 16.87 -16.64 28.45
C ASP A 236 17.29 -15.59 27.41
N ALA A 237 16.89 -15.80 26.17
CA ALA A 237 17.06 -14.84 25.07
C ALA A 237 16.10 -13.63 25.22
N LYS A 238 15.94 -13.11 26.44
CA LYS A 238 15.18 -11.91 26.77
C LYS A 238 16.00 -10.86 27.53
N MET A 239 17.34 -10.93 27.48
CA MET A 239 18.18 -9.91 28.11
C MET A 239 18.25 -8.58 27.34
N PHE A 240 17.67 -8.48 26.14
CA PHE A 240 17.57 -7.24 25.37
C PHE A 240 16.14 -6.98 24.88
N SER A 241 15.29 -6.49 25.78
CA SER A 241 14.12 -5.70 25.39
C SER A 241 14.01 -4.53 26.38
N GLU A 242 14.69 -3.43 26.05
CA GLU A 242 14.44 -2.15 26.68
C GLU A 242 12.96 -1.77 26.43
N LYS A 243 12.24 -1.55 27.53
CA LYS A 243 10.81 -1.19 27.67
C LYS A 243 9.81 -2.35 27.70
N ALA A 244 9.97 -3.26 28.65
CA ALA A 244 8.83 -4.03 29.18
C ALA A 244 7.81 -3.06 29.82
N GLY A 245 6.66 -2.88 29.17
CA GLY A 245 5.57 -2.09 29.73
C GLY A 245 5.00 -2.77 30.97
N TYR A 246 4.48 -1.97 31.92
CA TYR A 246 3.90 -2.42 33.20
C TYR A 246 2.93 -3.62 33.09
N ASN A 247 2.27 -3.78 31.95
CA ASN A 247 1.34 -4.87 31.68
C ASN A 247 2.03 -6.24 31.49
N GLU A 248 3.25 -6.31 30.94
CA GLU A 248 3.96 -7.59 30.75
C GLU A 248 4.52 -8.12 32.07
N LEU A 249 4.99 -7.24 32.95
CA LEU A 249 5.44 -7.61 34.30
C LEU A 249 4.27 -8.18 35.12
N ASN A 250 3.08 -7.61 34.96
CA ASN A 250 1.88 -8.09 35.66
C ASN A 250 1.45 -9.47 35.13
N GLN A 251 1.51 -9.69 33.82
CA GLN A 251 1.23 -11.01 33.22
C GLN A 251 2.26 -12.07 33.66
N MET A 252 3.55 -11.72 33.69
CA MET A 252 4.59 -12.64 34.13
C MET A 252 4.45 -13.01 35.61
N ALA A 253 4.09 -12.05 36.47
CA ALA A 253 3.82 -12.31 37.88
C ALA A 253 2.59 -13.21 38.07
N GLU A 254 1.54 -13.02 37.26
CA GLU A 254 0.32 -13.80 37.33
C GLU A 254 0.52 -15.24 36.81
N GLU A 255 1.32 -15.42 35.76
CA GLU A 255 1.75 -16.74 35.29
C GLU A 255 2.65 -17.46 36.31
N ALA A 256 3.59 -16.76 36.94
CA ALA A 256 4.44 -17.32 37.98
C ALA A 256 3.60 -17.76 39.20
N LYS A 257 2.61 -16.95 39.61
CA LYS A 257 1.68 -17.30 40.68
C LYS A 257 0.85 -18.54 40.35
N ARG A 258 0.30 -18.64 39.12
CA ARG A 258 -0.44 -19.83 38.68
C ARG A 258 0.44 -21.09 38.68
N ARG A 259 1.70 -20.99 38.24
CA ARG A 259 2.63 -22.13 38.24
C ARG A 259 2.97 -22.59 39.67
N ALA A 260 3.18 -21.65 40.59
CA ALA A 260 3.41 -21.96 42.00
C ALA A 260 2.18 -22.62 42.64
N GLU A 261 0.97 -22.16 42.30
CA GLU A 261 -0.28 -22.71 42.81
C GLU A 261 -0.53 -24.13 42.28
N ILE A 262 -0.24 -24.39 41.00
CA ILE A 262 -0.31 -25.74 40.42
C ILE A 262 0.73 -26.67 41.07
N ALA A 263 1.96 -26.21 41.32
CA ALA A 263 2.97 -26.99 42.01
C ALA A 263 2.53 -27.33 43.45
N ARG A 264 1.99 -26.35 44.18
CA ARG A 264 1.43 -26.54 45.53
C ARG A 264 0.25 -27.52 45.53
N LEU A 265 -0.66 -27.43 44.57
CA LEU A 265 -1.77 -28.37 44.44
C LEU A 265 -1.28 -29.79 44.11
N ARG A 266 -0.19 -29.91 43.34
CA ARG A 266 0.45 -31.21 43.06
C ARG A 266 1.08 -31.83 44.30
N GLU A 267 1.71 -31.02 45.16
CA GLU A 267 2.20 -31.44 46.48
C GLU A 267 1.08 -31.89 47.42
N LEU A 268 -0.10 -31.24 47.36
CA LEU A 268 -1.24 -31.57 48.23
C LEU A 268 -2.07 -32.78 47.75
N HIS A 269 -2.29 -32.93 46.44
CA HIS A 269 -3.22 -33.92 45.89
C HIS A 269 -2.56 -35.21 45.39
N THR A 270 -1.24 -35.27 45.27
CA THR A 270 -0.55 -36.49 44.84
C THR A 270 0.29 -37.06 45.97
N LEU A 271 0.12 -38.36 46.26
CA LEU A 271 0.93 -39.07 47.27
C LEU A 271 2.43 -38.92 47.00
N LYS A 272 2.82 -38.91 45.71
CA LYS A 272 4.19 -38.65 45.27
C LYS A 272 4.68 -37.25 45.67
N GLY A 273 3.89 -36.21 45.40
CA GLY A 273 4.25 -34.84 45.77
C GLY A 273 4.32 -34.62 47.29
N HIS A 274 3.46 -35.28 48.07
CA HIS A 274 3.51 -35.22 49.53
C HIS A 274 4.77 -35.90 50.10
N VAL A 275 5.13 -37.08 49.57
CA VAL A 275 6.34 -37.80 49.97
C VAL A 275 7.58 -36.97 49.61
N GLU A 276 7.65 -36.42 48.40
CA GLU A 276 8.77 -35.59 47.95
C GLU A 276 8.92 -34.30 48.80
N SER A 277 7.82 -33.65 49.19
CA SER A 277 7.89 -32.44 50.02
C SER A 277 8.32 -32.72 51.46
N VAL A 278 7.86 -33.83 52.06
CA VAL A 278 8.26 -34.26 53.42
C VAL A 278 9.73 -34.68 53.46
N VAL A 279 10.21 -35.39 52.43
CA VAL A 279 11.62 -35.78 52.31
C VAL A 279 12.51 -34.55 52.17
N LYS A 280 12.08 -33.57 51.38
CA LYS A 280 12.80 -32.29 51.22
C LYS A 280 12.82 -31.45 52.50
N LEU A 281 11.72 -31.41 53.25
CA LEU A 281 11.63 -30.74 54.56
C LEU A 281 12.54 -31.38 55.62
N LYS A 282 12.80 -32.69 55.51
CA LYS A 282 13.72 -33.41 56.40
C LYS A 282 15.18 -33.36 55.97
N GLY A 283 15.51 -32.64 54.88
CA GLY A 283 16.87 -32.48 54.40
C GLY A 283 17.52 -33.79 53.92
N LEU A 284 16.72 -34.75 53.47
CA LEU A 284 17.19 -36.04 52.96
C LEU A 284 17.41 -35.95 51.43
N ASP A 285 18.57 -36.38 50.95
CA ASP A 285 18.87 -36.42 49.52
C ASP A 285 18.02 -37.47 48.80
N ILE A 286 17.20 -37.01 47.85
CA ILE A 286 16.28 -37.84 47.05
C ILE A 286 17.02 -38.73 46.03
N GLU A 287 18.30 -38.45 45.76
CA GLU A 287 19.09 -39.16 44.75
C GLU A 287 19.48 -40.60 45.12
N THR A 288 19.25 -41.04 46.37
CA THR A 288 19.53 -42.42 46.82
C THR A 288 18.31 -43.34 46.85
N ILE A 289 17.10 -42.85 46.56
CA ILE A 289 15.91 -43.73 46.48
C ILE A 289 15.87 -44.36 45.09
N GLN A 290 16.48 -45.53 44.96
CA GLN A 290 16.37 -46.39 43.80
C GLN A 290 14.90 -46.81 43.63
N GLN A 291 14.14 -46.08 42.81
CA GLN A 291 12.78 -46.45 42.42
C GLN A 291 12.82 -47.61 41.42
N SER A 292 13.19 -48.79 41.91
CA SER A 292 12.89 -50.04 41.23
C SER A 292 11.46 -50.45 41.56
N TYR A 293 10.50 -50.04 40.73
CA TYR A 293 9.28 -50.83 40.55
C TYR A 293 8.91 -50.87 39.07
N THR A 294 8.87 -52.10 38.58
CA THR A 294 8.35 -52.56 37.31
C THR A 294 6.82 -52.56 37.32
N VAL A 295 6.27 -52.19 36.16
CA VAL A 295 4.86 -52.18 35.71
C VAL A 295 3.95 -51.14 36.35
#